data_AF-A0A1Q7BDQ7-F1
#
_entry.id   AF-A0A1Q7BDQ7-F1
#
_cell.length_a   1.000
_cell.length_b   1.000
_cell.length_c   1.000
_cell.angle_alpha   90.00
_cell.angle_beta   90.00
_cell.angle_gamma   90.00
#
_symmetry.space_group_name_H-M   'P 1'
#
loop_
_entity.id
_entity.type
_entity.pdbx_description
1 polymer ?
#
loop_
_entity_poly.entity_id
_entity_poly.type
_entity_poly.pdbx_seq_one_letter_code
_entity_poly.pdbx_strand_id
1 'polypeptide(L)'
;MDSYRESTILTPRRLSSFDEFADTILKLGNALVARQPVESRESTASACYLLGWFLGDIGKHYRNETKPTMDIDIQLTRKHPENLVLGEYVAGCIRGFGIGCKRTLDRPSRDGLPNGAYCLTSQRHPIFAWFHLACLGLKWHERTSYDAVRMDWMLSAPREDRLWFLRGLADSDGDVHFKDKSVDITTSPNTSFVRALLDSLNVHNVVRFTKGYGAITCHALPRTPLVPYKR
;
A
#
# COMPACT_ATOMS: atom_id res chain seq x y z
N MET A 1 -21.21 -6.19 -29.86
CA MET A 1 -20.38 -5.06 -30.30
C MET A 1 -20.10 -4.23 -29.07
N ASP A 2 -18.87 -4.24 -28.58
CA ASP A 2 -18.25 -3.08 -27.93
C ASP A 2 -16.75 -3.29 -28.03
N SER A 3 -16.22 -2.73 -29.12
CA SER A 3 -14.80 -2.54 -29.36
C SER A 3 -14.32 -1.48 -28.38
N TYR A 4 -13.93 -1.89 -27.17
CA TYR A 4 -13.03 -1.09 -26.36
C TYR A 4 -11.76 -0.88 -27.19
N ARG A 5 -11.60 0.32 -27.74
CA ARG A 5 -10.30 0.77 -28.23
C ARG A 5 -9.39 0.78 -27.00
N GLU A 6 -8.65 -0.30 -26.79
CA GLU A 6 -7.44 -0.28 -25.97
C GLU A 6 -6.48 0.70 -26.63
N SER A 7 -6.62 1.99 -26.32
CA SER A 7 -5.49 2.89 -26.40
C SER A 7 -4.45 2.31 -25.45
N THR A 8 -3.44 1.63 -26.01
CA THR A 8 -2.37 0.98 -25.27
C THR A 8 -1.66 2.03 -24.43
N ILE A 9 -2.03 2.15 -23.15
CA ILE A 9 -1.31 3.00 -22.22
C ILE A 9 0.04 2.34 -22.00
N LEU A 10 1.09 2.97 -22.53
CA LEU A 10 2.45 2.57 -22.25
C LEU A 10 2.78 3.00 -20.83
N THR A 11 2.74 2.04 -19.91
CA THR A 11 3.19 2.26 -18.55
C THR A 11 4.72 2.17 -18.49
N PRO A 12 5.38 3.01 -17.68
CA PRO A 12 6.83 2.96 -17.52
C PRO A 12 7.23 1.64 -16.87
N ARG A 13 8.35 1.07 -17.32
CA ARG A 13 8.90 -0.18 -16.76
C ARG A 13 9.46 0.00 -15.35
N ARG A 14 9.89 1.22 -15.03
CA ARG A 14 10.38 1.63 -13.72
C ARG A 14 10.10 3.11 -13.56
N LEU A 15 9.65 3.52 -12.38
CA LEU A 15 9.43 4.93 -12.07
C LEU A 15 10.74 5.62 -11.72
N SER A 16 10.86 6.84 -12.24
CA SER A 16 11.97 7.75 -11.96
C SER A 16 11.56 8.93 -11.08
N SER A 17 10.27 9.26 -11.04
CA SER A 17 9.73 10.40 -10.29
C SER A 17 8.28 10.15 -9.85
N PHE A 18 7.81 10.94 -8.88
CA PHE A 18 6.41 10.93 -8.47
C PHE A 18 5.47 11.50 -9.55
N ASP A 19 5.90 12.50 -10.32
CA ASP A 19 5.07 13.06 -11.39
C ASP A 19 4.75 12.01 -12.46
N GLU A 20 5.74 11.18 -12.83
CA GLU A 20 5.55 10.06 -13.75
C GLU A 20 4.54 9.02 -13.20
N PHE A 21 4.58 8.77 -11.88
CA PHE A 21 3.59 7.92 -11.21
C PHE A 21 2.18 8.51 -11.28
N ALA A 22 2.02 9.77 -10.87
CA ALA A 22 0.73 10.45 -10.84
C ALA A 22 0.11 10.54 -12.24
N ASP A 23 0.91 10.91 -13.25
CA ASP A 23 0.47 10.95 -14.65
C ASP A 23 0.03 9.58 -15.16
N THR A 24 0.77 8.52 -14.81
CA THR A 24 0.42 7.16 -15.21
C THR A 24 -0.88 6.70 -14.55
N ILE A 25 -1.05 6.98 -13.25
CA ILE A 25 -2.28 6.68 -12.51
C ILE A 25 -3.48 7.40 -13.13
N LEU A 26 -3.34 8.69 -13.46
CA LEU A 26 -4.41 9.47 -14.07
C LEU A 26 -4.78 8.92 -15.46
N LYS A 27 -3.78 8.57 -16.28
CA LYS A 27 -4.01 7.94 -17.60
C LYS A 27 -4.73 6.61 -17.45
N LEU A 28 -4.28 5.75 -16.54
CA LEU A 28 -4.90 4.46 -16.27
C LEU A 28 -6.34 4.61 -15.75
N GLY A 29 -6.57 5.51 -14.80
CA GLY A 29 -7.90 5.79 -14.26
C GLY A 29 -8.87 6.24 -15.34
N ASN A 30 -8.47 7.18 -16.20
CA ASN A 30 -9.31 7.69 -17.28
C ASN A 30 -9.61 6.65 -18.37
N ALA A 31 -8.71 5.68 -18.60
CA ALA A 31 -8.97 4.60 -19.57
C ALA A 31 -9.82 3.47 -19.00
N LEU A 32 -9.73 3.19 -17.69
CA LEU A 32 -10.46 2.11 -17.04
C LEU A 32 -11.87 2.54 -16.60
N VAL A 33 -12.04 3.81 -16.21
CA VAL A 33 -13.31 4.36 -15.73
C VAL A 33 -13.92 5.23 -16.82
N ALA A 34 -14.67 4.61 -17.73
CA ALA A 34 -15.37 5.30 -18.83
C ALA A 34 -16.52 6.24 -18.38
N ARG A 35 -16.63 6.52 -17.07
CA ARG A 35 -17.71 7.31 -16.47
C ARG A 35 -17.13 8.29 -15.47
N GLN A 36 -17.00 9.54 -15.95
CA GLN A 36 -16.51 10.74 -15.26
C GLN A 36 -14.99 10.79 -15.03
N PRO A 37 -14.35 11.95 -15.28
CA PRO A 37 -12.93 12.13 -14.99
C PRO A 37 -12.73 11.91 -13.49
N VAL A 38 -11.89 10.94 -13.14
CA VAL A 38 -11.58 10.72 -11.74
C VAL A 38 -10.86 11.96 -11.22
N GLU A 39 -11.25 12.44 -10.03
CA GLU A 39 -10.50 13.50 -9.37
C GLU A 39 -9.06 13.01 -9.17
N SER A 40 -8.12 13.64 -9.88
CA SER A 40 -6.73 13.17 -9.99
C SER A 40 -6.08 12.92 -8.63
N ARG A 41 -6.48 13.71 -7.62
CA ARG A 41 -5.99 13.60 -6.25
C ARG A 41 -6.48 12.35 -5.53
N GLU A 42 -7.75 11.97 -5.66
CA GLU A 42 -8.30 10.78 -4.99
C GLU A 42 -7.73 9.47 -5.57
N SER A 43 -7.57 9.41 -6.89
CA SER A 43 -6.89 8.28 -7.54
C SER A 43 -5.45 8.13 -7.08
N THR A 44 -4.71 9.25 -7.05
CA THR A 44 -3.30 9.24 -6.66
C THR A 44 -3.13 8.84 -5.19
N ALA A 45 -3.97 9.38 -4.31
CA ALA A 45 -4.03 9.01 -2.90
C ALA A 45 -4.36 7.52 -2.72
N SER A 46 -5.37 7.01 -3.42
CA SER A 46 -5.75 5.59 -3.39
C SER A 46 -4.62 4.71 -3.91
N ALA A 47 -3.93 5.12 -4.97
CA ALA A 47 -2.78 4.39 -5.50
C ALA A 47 -1.62 4.37 -4.50
N CYS A 48 -1.30 5.49 -3.85
CA CYS A 48 -0.29 5.56 -2.80
C CYS A 48 -0.65 4.67 -1.62
N TYR A 49 -1.90 4.72 -1.16
CA TYR A 49 -2.42 3.85 -0.10
C TYR A 49 -2.28 2.37 -0.45
N LEU A 50 -2.71 1.97 -1.65
CA LEU A 50 -2.55 0.59 -2.12
C LEU A 50 -1.07 0.20 -2.28
N LEU A 51 -0.18 1.11 -2.67
CA LEU A 51 1.25 0.82 -2.70
C LEU A 51 1.82 0.53 -1.31
N GLY A 52 1.30 1.16 -0.26
CA GLY A 52 1.62 0.83 1.13
C GLY A 52 1.26 -0.61 1.48
N TRP A 53 0.04 -1.04 1.10
CA TRP A 53 -0.39 -2.44 1.21
C TRP A 53 0.44 -3.41 0.37
N PHE A 54 0.85 -2.98 -0.83
CA PHE A 54 1.73 -3.77 -1.70
C PHE A 54 3.11 -3.96 -1.08
N LEU A 55 3.64 -2.97 -0.37
CA LEU A 55 4.88 -3.14 0.38
C LEU A 55 4.69 -4.12 1.54
N GLY A 56 3.56 -4.04 2.24
CA GLY A 56 3.22 -4.93 3.35
C GLY A 56 2.53 -6.24 2.95
N ASP A 57 1.64 -6.68 3.83
CA ASP A 57 0.92 -7.96 3.88
C ASP A 57 -0.26 -8.13 2.90
N ILE A 58 -0.22 -7.49 1.72
CA ILE A 58 -1.13 -7.92 0.64
C ILE A 58 -0.61 -9.19 -0.03
N GLY A 59 -1.49 -10.18 -0.16
CA GLY A 59 -1.22 -11.42 -0.87
C GLY A 59 -1.15 -11.16 -2.37
N LYS A 60 -0.06 -11.59 -3.01
CA LYS A 60 0.24 -11.33 -4.43
C LYS A 60 0.29 -12.65 -5.18
N HIS A 61 -0.62 -12.84 -6.13
CA HIS A 61 -0.70 -14.05 -6.94
C HIS A 61 -0.18 -13.80 -8.36
N TYR A 62 1.04 -14.28 -8.61
CA TYR A 62 1.76 -14.18 -9.88
C TYR A 62 1.21 -15.22 -10.85
N ARG A 63 0.61 -14.77 -11.96
CA ARG A 63 -0.06 -15.68 -12.90
C ARG A 63 0.73 -15.88 -14.17
N ASN A 64 1.11 -14.80 -14.85
CA ASN A 64 1.82 -14.87 -16.12
C ASN A 64 2.84 -13.74 -16.22
N GLU A 65 4.11 -14.08 -16.45
CA GLU A 65 5.20 -13.13 -16.62
C GLU A 65 5.24 -12.53 -18.03
N THR A 66 4.88 -13.31 -19.06
CA THR A 66 4.87 -12.85 -20.46
C THR A 66 3.74 -11.87 -20.76
N LYS A 67 2.62 -11.99 -20.03
CA LYS A 67 1.55 -11.01 -19.96
C LYS A 67 1.36 -10.62 -18.49
N PRO A 68 2.18 -9.68 -17.97
CA PRO A 68 2.26 -9.35 -16.55
C PRO A 68 0.88 -9.03 -15.98
N THR A 69 0.32 -10.02 -15.29
CA THR A 69 -1.00 -9.93 -14.66
C THR A 69 -0.95 -10.62 -13.31
N MET A 70 -1.55 -9.95 -12.32
CA MET A 70 -1.65 -10.46 -10.96
C MET A 70 -3.09 -10.33 -10.48
N ASP A 71 -3.45 -11.16 -9.52
CA ASP A 71 -4.58 -10.92 -8.62
C ASP A 71 -4.03 -10.80 -7.20
N ILE A 72 -4.76 -10.09 -6.36
CA ILE A 72 -4.40 -9.88 -4.96
C ILE A 72 -5.47 -10.43 -4.03
N ASP A 73 -5.03 -10.88 -2.87
CA ASP A 73 -5.90 -11.29 -1.79
C ASP A 73 -5.55 -10.52 -0.51
N ILE A 74 -6.59 -10.21 0.25
CA ILE A 74 -6.50 -9.49 1.52
C ILE A 74 -7.04 -10.45 2.58
N GLN A 75 -6.20 -10.75 3.57
CA GLN A 75 -6.54 -11.63 4.68
C GLN A 75 -6.33 -10.88 5.99
N LEU A 76 -7.43 -10.52 6.65
CA LEU A 76 -7.37 -9.76 7.90
C LEU A 76 -7.92 -10.58 9.04
N THR A 77 -7.18 -10.66 10.16
CA THR A 77 -7.59 -11.44 11.33
C THR A 77 -8.96 -11.01 11.84
N ARG A 78 -9.84 -11.97 12.21
CA ARG A 78 -11.14 -11.63 12.83
C ARG A 78 -11.04 -11.38 14.33
N LYS A 79 -9.82 -11.35 14.88
CA LYS A 79 -9.56 -10.89 16.26
C LYS A 79 -10.07 -9.45 16.47
N HIS A 80 -10.03 -8.66 15.40
CA HIS A 80 -10.35 -7.24 15.37
C HIS A 80 -11.54 -7.05 14.42
N PRO A 81 -12.78 -6.80 14.91
CA PRO A 81 -13.94 -6.61 14.05
C PRO A 81 -13.81 -5.41 13.10
N GLU A 82 -13.02 -4.39 13.48
CA GLU A 82 -12.65 -3.23 12.66
C GLU A 82 -11.94 -3.62 11.36
N ASN A 83 -11.30 -4.78 11.31
CA ASN A 83 -10.64 -5.29 10.10
C ASN A 83 -11.63 -5.54 8.96
N LEU A 84 -12.91 -5.77 9.25
CA LEU A 84 -13.91 -5.89 8.19
C LEU A 84 -14.09 -4.56 7.45
N VAL A 85 -14.15 -3.45 8.19
CA VAL A 85 -14.27 -2.10 7.62
C VAL A 85 -12.99 -1.73 6.87
N LEU A 86 -11.84 -2.07 7.44
CA LEU A 86 -10.54 -1.89 6.77
C LEU A 86 -10.48 -2.64 5.43
N GLY A 87 -10.85 -3.91 5.41
CA GLY A 87 -10.88 -4.72 4.19
C GLY A 87 -11.79 -4.13 3.11
N GLU A 88 -12.97 -3.64 3.49
CA GLU A 88 -13.88 -2.97 2.54
C GLU A 88 -13.34 -1.62 2.04
N TYR A 89 -12.60 -0.89 2.87
CA TYR A 89 -11.92 0.34 2.45
C TYR A 89 -10.84 0.05 1.39
N VAL A 90 -9.96 -0.93 1.64
CA VAL A 90 -8.93 -1.37 0.67
C VAL A 90 -9.58 -1.85 -0.62
N ALA A 91 -10.64 -2.65 -0.54
CA ALA A 91 -11.41 -3.08 -1.70
C ALA A 91 -12.07 -1.90 -2.43
N GLY A 92 -12.50 -0.86 -1.72
CA GLY A 92 -12.99 0.40 -2.27
C GLY A 92 -11.93 1.11 -3.11
N CYS A 93 -10.70 1.23 -2.61
CA CYS A 93 -9.57 1.78 -3.36
C CYS A 93 -9.32 0.99 -4.65
N ILE A 94 -9.36 -0.35 -4.59
CA ILE A 94 -9.19 -1.21 -5.78
C ILE A 94 -10.33 -0.98 -6.80
N ARG A 95 -11.58 -0.94 -6.33
CA ARG A 95 -12.75 -0.67 -7.17
C ARG A 95 -12.70 0.73 -7.80
N GLY A 96 -12.04 1.69 -7.16
CA GLY A 96 -11.77 3.01 -7.73
C GLY A 96 -10.98 2.98 -9.04
N PHE A 97 -10.21 1.91 -9.29
CA PHE A 97 -9.52 1.68 -10.57
C PHE A 97 -10.36 0.87 -11.59
N GLY A 98 -11.65 0.69 -11.33
CA GLY A 98 -12.53 -0.14 -12.18
C GLY A 98 -12.29 -1.65 -12.03
N ILE A 99 -11.52 -2.08 -11.03
CA ILE A 99 -11.16 -3.49 -10.83
C ILE A 99 -12.12 -4.11 -9.82
N GLY A 100 -12.78 -5.21 -10.19
CA GLY A 100 -13.65 -5.92 -9.26
C GLY A 100 -12.86 -6.43 -8.05
N CYS A 101 -13.32 -6.14 -6.84
CA CYS A 101 -12.80 -6.72 -5.61
C CYS A 101 -13.96 -7.03 -4.67
N LYS A 102 -14.04 -8.28 -4.21
CA LYS A 102 -15.16 -8.80 -3.42
C LYS A 102 -14.69 -9.67 -2.27
N ARG A 103 -15.51 -9.71 -1.23
CA ARG A 103 -15.37 -10.68 -0.14
C ARG A 103 -15.55 -12.10 -0.67
N THR A 104 -14.70 -13.00 -0.20
CA THR A 104 -14.77 -14.43 -0.44
C THR A 104 -15.13 -15.14 0.87
N LEU A 105 -15.18 -16.47 0.87
CA LEU A 105 -15.48 -17.22 2.08
C LEU A 105 -14.43 -16.91 3.15
N ASP A 106 -14.88 -16.39 4.30
CA ASP A 106 -14.02 -16.15 5.45
C ASP A 106 -13.31 -17.43 5.87
N ARG A 107 -12.05 -17.30 6.27
CA ARG A 107 -11.29 -18.44 6.80
C ARG A 107 -11.80 -18.77 8.20
N PRO A 108 -12.19 -20.03 8.48
CA PRO A 108 -12.63 -20.42 9.81
C PRO A 108 -11.44 -20.44 10.80
N SER A 109 -11.77 -20.35 12.09
CA SER A 109 -10.82 -20.66 13.16
C SER A 109 -10.41 -22.13 13.09
N ARG A 110 -9.12 -22.41 13.26
CA ARG A 110 -8.56 -23.77 13.32
C ARG A 110 -7.33 -23.78 14.21
N ASP A 111 -6.85 -24.98 14.56
CA ASP A 111 -5.60 -25.13 15.34
C ASP A 111 -4.45 -24.37 14.64
N GLY A 112 -3.79 -23.48 15.38
CA GLY A 112 -2.74 -22.58 14.88
C GLY A 112 -3.22 -21.25 14.28
N LEU A 113 -4.51 -21.08 13.97
CA LEU A 113 -5.14 -19.82 13.53
C LEU A 113 -6.46 -19.60 14.29
N PRO A 114 -6.42 -19.28 15.59
CA PRO A 114 -7.59 -19.31 16.46
C PRO A 114 -8.64 -18.25 16.11
N ASN A 115 -8.24 -17.19 15.42
CA ASN A 115 -9.13 -16.06 15.12
C ASN A 115 -9.78 -16.14 13.73
N GLY A 116 -9.37 -17.06 12.85
CA GLY A 116 -9.80 -17.03 11.45
C GLY A 116 -9.43 -15.72 10.72
N ALA A 117 -9.98 -15.49 9.53
CA ALA A 117 -9.72 -14.27 8.76
C ALA A 117 -10.92 -13.84 7.90
N TYR A 118 -11.13 -12.53 7.77
CA TYR A 118 -11.91 -11.94 6.68
C TYR A 118 -11.08 -12.02 5.40
N CYS A 119 -11.69 -12.51 4.31
CA CYS A 119 -11.01 -12.75 3.05
C CYS A 119 -11.63 -11.90 1.93
N LEU A 120 -10.81 -11.16 1.20
CA LEU A 120 -11.22 -10.46 -0.02
C LEU A 120 -10.25 -10.81 -1.16
N THR A 121 -10.76 -10.80 -2.39
CA THR A 121 -9.96 -11.14 -3.57
C THR A 121 -10.33 -10.23 -4.73
N SER A 122 -9.31 -9.76 -5.46
CA SER A 122 -9.50 -8.95 -6.66
C SER A 122 -9.69 -9.81 -7.90
N GLN A 123 -10.26 -9.21 -8.94
CA GLN A 123 -10.08 -9.65 -10.31
C GLN A 123 -8.61 -9.52 -10.70
N ARG A 124 -8.18 -10.34 -11.65
CA ARG A 124 -6.84 -10.26 -12.21
C ARG A 124 -6.71 -8.99 -13.05
N HIS A 125 -5.63 -8.25 -12.85
CA HIS A 125 -5.40 -7.00 -13.58
C HIS A 125 -3.91 -6.70 -13.79
N PRO A 126 -3.51 -6.09 -14.93
CA PRO A 126 -2.12 -5.69 -15.18
C PRO A 126 -1.60 -4.58 -14.25
N ILE A 127 -2.48 -3.75 -13.68
CA ILE A 127 -2.04 -2.66 -12.78
C ILE A 127 -1.29 -3.19 -11.55
N PHE A 128 -1.69 -4.35 -11.02
CA PHE A 128 -1.05 -4.98 -9.87
C PHE A 128 0.36 -5.48 -10.21
N ALA A 129 0.54 -5.99 -11.43
CA ALA A 129 1.87 -6.31 -11.94
C ALA A 129 2.72 -5.05 -12.11
N TRP A 130 2.14 -3.95 -12.56
CA TRP A 130 2.83 -2.67 -12.68
C TRP A 130 3.22 -2.08 -11.31
N PHE A 131 2.36 -2.19 -10.29
CA PHE A 131 2.70 -1.84 -8.91
C PHE A 131 3.92 -2.63 -8.42
N HIS A 132 3.92 -3.95 -8.61
CA HIS A 132 5.04 -4.80 -8.23
C HIS A 132 6.33 -4.47 -8.99
N LEU A 133 6.26 -4.39 -10.32
CA LEU A 133 7.45 -4.27 -11.16
C LEU A 133 8.00 -2.85 -11.22
N ALA A 134 7.16 -1.88 -11.53
CA ALA A 134 7.60 -0.52 -11.80
C ALA A 134 7.59 0.35 -10.55
N CYS A 135 6.58 0.19 -9.68
CA CYS A 135 6.41 1.05 -8.52
C CYS A 135 7.29 0.61 -7.35
N LEU A 136 7.18 -0.65 -6.90
CA LEU A 136 8.11 -1.23 -5.92
C LEU A 136 9.50 -1.44 -6.53
N GLY A 137 9.59 -1.44 -7.86
CA GLY A 137 10.84 -1.64 -8.58
C GLY A 137 11.33 -3.08 -8.50
N LEU A 138 10.51 -4.07 -8.17
CA LEU A 138 10.92 -5.47 -8.00
C LEU A 138 10.95 -6.23 -9.33
N LYS A 139 11.67 -7.35 -9.39
CA LYS A 139 11.55 -8.34 -10.47
C LYS A 139 10.34 -9.23 -10.22
N TRP A 140 9.90 -9.94 -11.26
CA TRP A 140 8.72 -10.80 -11.19
C TRP A 140 8.79 -11.87 -10.08
N HIS A 141 9.97 -12.43 -9.83
CA HIS A 141 10.21 -13.45 -8.81
C HIS A 141 10.61 -12.89 -7.44
N GLU A 142 10.96 -11.60 -7.35
CA GLU A 142 11.30 -10.96 -6.08
C GLU A 142 10.04 -10.80 -5.21
N ARG A 143 10.21 -10.79 -3.89
CA ARG A 143 9.13 -10.76 -2.88
C ARG A 143 9.43 -9.69 -1.85
N THR A 144 8.42 -8.93 -1.44
CA THR A 144 8.57 -7.86 -0.43
C THR A 144 9.05 -8.37 0.93
N SER A 145 8.88 -9.67 1.22
CA SER A 145 9.40 -10.30 2.44
C SER A 145 10.91 -10.56 2.45
N TYR A 146 11.57 -10.56 1.29
CA TYR A 146 12.98 -10.96 1.15
C TYR A 146 13.83 -9.95 0.37
N ASP A 147 13.21 -9.24 -0.57
CA ASP A 147 13.86 -8.31 -1.48
C ASP A 147 13.49 -6.87 -1.14
N ALA A 148 14.50 -6.02 -1.04
CA ALA A 148 14.30 -4.60 -0.79
C ALA A 148 13.72 -3.90 -2.03
N VAL A 149 12.73 -3.05 -1.81
CA VAL A 149 12.11 -2.23 -2.85
C VAL A 149 13.03 -1.11 -3.32
N ARG A 150 12.82 -0.67 -4.56
CA ARG A 150 13.61 0.38 -5.24
C ARG A 150 12.72 1.60 -5.49
N MET A 151 12.31 2.26 -4.41
CA MET A 151 11.25 3.27 -4.37
C MET A 151 11.72 4.71 -4.07
N ASP A 152 12.98 5.06 -4.37
CA ASP A 152 13.53 6.39 -4.05
C ASP A 152 12.68 7.55 -4.63
N TRP A 153 11.97 7.30 -5.73
CA TRP A 153 11.02 8.24 -6.34
C TRP A 153 9.89 8.67 -5.39
N MET A 154 9.52 7.86 -4.40
CA MET A 154 8.49 8.19 -3.40
C MET A 154 8.99 9.21 -2.36
N LEU A 155 10.31 9.32 -2.15
CA LEU A 155 10.87 10.25 -1.16
C LEU A 155 10.68 11.72 -1.57
N SER A 156 10.57 11.99 -2.87
CA SER A 156 10.31 13.33 -3.41
C SER A 156 8.83 13.63 -3.63
N ALA A 157 7.93 12.67 -3.34
CA ALA A 157 6.49 12.87 -3.50
C ALA A 157 5.96 14.00 -2.59
N PRO A 158 4.83 14.66 -2.95
CA PRO A 158 4.19 15.62 -2.07
C PRO A 158 3.90 15.01 -0.69
N ARG A 159 3.91 15.87 0.33
CA ARG A 159 3.77 15.43 1.73
C ARG A 159 2.55 14.53 1.95
N GLU A 160 1.42 14.92 1.39
CA GLU A 160 0.15 14.19 1.54
C GLU A 160 0.20 12.79 0.92
N ASP A 161 0.85 12.62 -0.23
CA ASP A 161 0.95 11.34 -0.92
C ASP A 161 1.88 10.36 -0.18
N ARG A 162 2.98 10.87 0.39
CA ARG A 162 3.82 10.10 1.31
C ARG A 162 3.06 9.65 2.56
N LEU A 163 2.17 10.50 3.09
CA LEU A 163 1.30 10.15 4.22
C LEU A 163 0.28 9.07 3.84
N TRP A 164 -0.32 9.13 2.65
CA TRP A 164 -1.22 8.09 2.16
C TRP A 164 -0.52 6.75 2.00
N PHE A 165 0.71 6.75 1.46
CA PHE A 165 1.53 5.55 1.40
C PHE A 165 1.83 4.98 2.80
N LEU A 166 2.29 5.82 3.73
CA LEU A 166 2.58 5.38 5.10
C LEU A 166 1.34 4.87 5.82
N ARG A 167 0.16 5.46 5.56
CA ARG A 167 -1.10 4.98 6.12
C ARG A 167 -1.43 3.58 5.62
N GLY A 168 -1.28 3.32 4.32
CA GLY A 168 -1.48 1.99 3.76
C GLY A 168 -0.51 0.96 4.34
N LEU A 169 0.76 1.34 4.51
CA LEU A 169 1.76 0.48 5.13
C LEU A 169 1.46 0.21 6.62
N ALA A 170 1.05 1.24 7.37
CA ALA A 170 0.72 1.11 8.79
C ALA A 170 -0.57 0.31 9.02
N ASP A 171 -1.59 0.45 8.16
CA ASP A 171 -2.81 -0.35 8.23
C ASP A 171 -2.53 -1.84 7.90
N SER A 172 -1.47 -2.12 7.16
CA SER A 172 -1.04 -3.46 6.78
C SER A 172 -0.15 -4.12 7.83
N ASP A 173 0.97 -3.46 8.17
CA ASP A 173 2.09 -4.05 8.94
C ASP A 173 2.39 -3.27 10.24
N GLY A 174 1.48 -2.36 10.62
CA GLY A 174 1.59 -1.56 11.82
C GLY A 174 1.04 -2.26 13.07
N ASP A 175 1.70 -2.03 14.20
CA ASP A 175 1.23 -2.39 15.53
C ASP A 175 1.21 -1.15 16.43
N VAL A 176 0.18 -1.02 17.26
CA VAL A 176 -0.02 0.14 18.14
C VAL A 176 0.17 -0.29 19.58
N HIS A 177 1.15 0.33 20.23
CA HIS A 177 1.44 0.10 21.64
C HIS A 177 0.87 1.25 22.49
N PHE A 178 -0.33 1.03 23.05
CA PHE A 178 -1.03 2.06 23.83
C PHE A 178 -0.30 2.47 25.12
N LYS A 179 0.48 1.55 25.73
CA LYS A 179 1.12 1.77 27.03
C LYS A 179 2.23 2.83 26.96
N ASP A 180 3.05 2.77 25.94
CA ASP A 180 4.19 3.65 25.69
C ASP A 180 3.91 4.67 24.57
N LYS A 181 2.67 4.68 24.04
CA LYS A 181 2.19 5.59 22.99
C LYS A 181 3.09 5.55 21.76
N SER A 182 3.45 4.34 21.35
CA SER A 182 4.29 4.11 20.18
C SER A 182 3.55 3.31 19.11
N VAL A 183 4.03 3.43 17.88
CA VAL A 183 3.58 2.66 16.73
C VAL A 183 4.80 2.00 16.12
N ASP A 184 4.76 0.69 15.99
CA ASP A 184 5.79 -0.08 15.30
C ASP A 184 5.28 -0.39 13.88
N ILE A 185 6.14 -0.25 12.88
CA ILE A 185 5.89 -0.78 11.54
C ILE A 185 6.93 -1.87 11.32
N THR A 186 6.50 -3.08 10.95
CA THR A 186 7.44 -4.12 10.53
C THR A 186 7.97 -3.75 9.15
N THR A 187 9.28 -3.57 9.01
CA THR A 187 9.84 -2.96 7.79
C THR A 187 10.86 -3.81 7.07
N SER A 188 11.36 -4.90 7.63
CA SER A 188 12.37 -5.74 6.97
C SER A 188 11.85 -6.36 5.67
N PRO A 189 12.60 -6.32 4.55
CA PRO A 189 13.97 -5.81 4.35
C PRO A 189 14.05 -4.31 3.99
N ASN A 190 12.92 -3.61 3.93
CA ASN A 190 12.73 -2.22 3.50
C ASN A 190 13.01 -1.15 4.58
N THR A 191 13.64 -1.51 5.70
CA THR A 191 13.88 -0.63 6.85
C THR A 191 14.56 0.69 6.47
N SER A 192 15.58 0.66 5.60
CA SER A 192 16.27 1.88 5.18
C SER A 192 15.35 2.84 4.40
N PHE A 193 14.50 2.29 3.53
CA PHE A 193 13.55 3.09 2.75
C PHE A 193 12.47 3.71 3.65
N VAL A 194 11.85 2.91 4.53
CA VAL A 194 10.79 3.42 5.42
C VAL A 194 11.33 4.46 6.40
N ARG A 195 12.58 4.29 6.87
CA ARG A 195 13.27 5.30 7.68
C ARG A 195 13.44 6.60 6.91
N ALA A 196 14.00 6.55 5.71
CA ALA A 196 14.20 7.72 4.87
C ALA A 196 12.87 8.44 4.59
N LEU A 197 11.78 7.68 4.41
CA LEU A 197 10.44 8.22 4.21
C LEU A 197 9.92 8.96 5.45
N LEU A 198 10.07 8.39 6.65
CA LEU A 198 9.69 9.04 7.91
C LEU A 198 10.55 10.27 8.21
N ASP A 199 11.86 10.18 7.98
CA ASP A 199 12.80 11.30 8.12
C ASP A 199 12.40 12.46 7.19
N SER A 200 12.03 12.16 5.94
CA SER A 200 11.57 13.16 4.96
C SER A 200 10.27 13.89 5.37
N LEU A 201 9.53 13.35 6.34
CA LEU A 201 8.30 13.92 6.91
C LEU A 201 8.53 14.61 8.25
N ASN A 202 9.77 14.64 8.75
CA ASN A 202 10.17 15.09 10.08
C ASN A 202 9.49 14.29 11.20
N VAL A 203 9.29 12.98 11.01
CA VAL A 203 8.75 12.09 12.04
C VAL A 203 9.91 11.47 12.82
N HIS A 204 9.96 11.74 14.13
CA HIS A 204 10.95 11.12 14.99
C HIS A 204 10.71 9.60 15.07
N ASN A 205 11.71 8.83 14.65
CA ASN A 205 11.62 7.38 14.56
C ASN A 205 12.90 6.71 15.08
N VAL A 206 12.76 5.48 15.57
CA VAL A 206 13.86 4.66 16.08
C VAL A 206 13.81 3.31 15.39
N VAL A 207 14.91 2.91 14.78
CA VAL A 207 15.04 1.56 14.19
C VAL A 207 15.33 0.56 15.30
N ARG A 208 14.54 -0.52 15.34
CA ARG A 208 14.74 -1.65 16.25
C ARG A 208 14.94 -2.93 15.46
N PHE A 209 15.82 -3.79 15.94
CA PHE A 209 16.02 -5.12 15.36
C PHE A 209 15.61 -6.17 16.38
N THR A 210 14.62 -6.99 16.04
CA THR A 210 14.11 -8.07 16.89
C THR A 210 14.19 -9.37 16.12
N LYS A 211 14.94 -10.35 16.65
CA LYS A 211 15.09 -11.70 16.06
C LYS A 211 15.49 -11.69 14.57
N GLY A 212 16.33 -10.74 14.17
CA GLY A 212 16.80 -10.60 12.79
C GLY A 212 15.89 -9.77 11.87
N TYR A 213 14.75 -9.30 12.35
CA TYR A 213 13.84 -8.43 11.59
C TYR A 213 13.96 -6.98 12.05
N GLY A 214 14.09 -6.06 11.10
CA GLY A 214 13.98 -4.62 11.36
C GLY A 214 12.53 -4.16 11.47
N ALA A 215 12.26 -3.34 12.48
CA ALA A 215 11.03 -2.59 12.65
C ALA A 215 11.38 -1.11 12.93
N ILE A 216 10.47 -0.21 12.62
CA ILE A 216 10.61 1.22 12.93
C ILE A 216 9.55 1.62 13.93
N THR A 217 9.99 2.12 15.08
CA THR A 217 9.14 2.64 16.14
C THR A 217 9.00 4.16 15.98
N CYS A 218 7.76 4.64 15.88
CA CYS A 218 7.41 6.04 15.95
C CYS A 218 6.79 6.34 17.32
N HIS A 219 7.33 7.32 18.04
CA HIS A 219 6.74 7.74 19.32
C HIS A 219 5.82 8.94 19.11
N ALA A 220 4.64 8.90 19.72
CA ALA A 220 3.85 10.12 19.88
C ALA A 220 4.64 11.06 20.79
N LEU A 221 5.13 12.18 20.23
CA LEU A 221 5.75 13.21 21.05
C LEU A 221 4.75 13.65 22.13
N PRO A 222 5.18 13.86 23.39
CA PRO A 222 4.34 14.59 24.34
C PRO A 222 3.99 15.92 23.68
N ARG A 223 2.70 16.25 23.59
CA ARG A 223 2.24 17.55 23.09
C ARG A 223 3.09 18.62 23.79
N THR A 224 3.95 19.30 23.05
CA THR A 224 4.57 20.51 23.56
C THR A 224 3.40 21.41 23.95
N PRO A 225 3.29 21.87 25.21
CA PRO A 225 2.21 22.79 25.57
C PRO A 225 2.30 23.97 24.61
N LEU A 226 1.18 24.26 23.94
CA LEU A 226 1.04 25.45 23.12
C LEU A 226 1.51 26.63 23.97
N VAL A 227 2.60 27.28 23.57
CA VAL A 227 3.06 28.51 24.22
C VAL A 227 1.88 29.47 24.14
N PRO A 228 1.31 29.91 25.28
CA PRO A 228 0.17 30.80 25.25
C PRO A 228 0.59 32.07 24.51
N TYR A 229 -0.15 32.40 23.46
CA TYR A 229 -0.03 33.66 22.74
C TYR A 229 -0.18 34.77 23.78
N LYS A 230 0.89 35.50 24.09
CA LYS A 230 0.80 36.72 24.90
C LYS A 230 -0.01 37.71 24.07
N ARG A 231 -1.20 38.06 24.58
CA ARG A 231 -1.95 39.23 24.12
C ARG A 231 -1.24 40.50 24.54
#